data_AF-A0AAU5YPR5-F1
#
_entry.id   AF-A0AAU5YPR5-F1
#
_cell.length_a   1.000
_cell.length_b   1.000
_cell.length_c   1.000
_cell.angle_alpha   90.00
_cell.angle_beta   90.00
_cell.angle_gamma   90.00
#
_symmetry.space_group_name_H-M   'P 1'
#
loop_
_entity.id
_entity.type
_entity.pdbx_description
1 polymer ?
#
loop_
_entity_poly.entity_id
_entity_poly.type
_entity_poly.pdbx_seq_one_letter_code
_entity_poly.pdbx_strand_id
1 'polypeptide(L)'
;MGKPDTRRLDREIQQTTRKLEAVRNQEMWPLTGAERRAVIGAMAGGSYRVMRGKSPGRAERKLDTMWESVQTRLIAEITALQMERQRIVNEAAAAKAAKKSSGWW
;
A
#
# COMPACT_ATOMS: atom_id res chain seq x y z
N MET A 1 -4.92 0.36 32.87
CA MET A 1 -4.38 0.73 31.55
C MET A 1 -5.17 -0.04 30.53
N GLY A 2 -5.97 0.66 29.73
CA GLY A 2 -6.58 0.05 28.55
C GLY A 2 -5.48 -0.40 27.60
N LYS A 3 -5.70 -1.49 26.86
CA LYS A 3 -4.80 -1.90 25.78
C LYS A 3 -4.67 -0.73 24.79
N PRO A 4 -3.49 -0.46 24.22
CA PRO A 4 -3.36 0.57 23.18
C PRO A 4 -4.37 0.27 22.06
N ASP A 5 -5.16 1.27 21.66
CA ASP A 5 -6.16 1.08 20.61
C ASP A 5 -5.49 1.09 19.23
N THR A 6 -4.86 -0.03 18.88
CA THR A 6 -4.26 -0.25 17.57
C THR A 6 -5.25 -0.83 16.57
N ARG A 7 -6.50 -1.13 16.99
CA ARG A 7 -7.45 -1.90 16.17
C ARG A 7 -7.78 -1.22 14.86
N ARG A 8 -7.83 0.11 14.86
CA ARG A 8 -8.04 0.91 13.64
C ARG A 8 -6.86 0.73 12.67
N LEU A 9 -5.63 0.90 13.15
CA LEU A 9 -4.42 0.75 12.34
C LEU A 9 -4.26 -0.69 11.85
N ASP A 10 -4.54 -1.69 12.70
CA ASP A 10 -4.49 -3.10 12.31
C ASP A 10 -5.47 -3.42 11.18
N ARG A 11 -6.68 -2.84 11.21
CA ARG A 11 -7.67 -2.97 10.13
C ARG A 11 -7.21 -2.28 8.84
N GLU A 12 -6.65 -1.08 8.96
CA GLU A 12 -6.13 -0.33 7.80
C GLU A 12 -4.95 -1.07 7.15
N ILE A 13 -4.01 -1.59 7.95
CA ILE A 13 -2.90 -2.43 7.48
C ILE A 13 -3.45 -3.66 6.75
N GLN A 14 -4.42 -4.37 7.32
CA GLN A 14 -5.02 -5.54 6.67
C GLN A 14 -5.69 -5.19 5.33
N GLN A 15 -6.42 -4.07 5.26
CA GLN A 15 -7.04 -3.63 4.02
C GLN A 15 -6.01 -3.27 2.95
N THR A 16 -4.95 -2.56 3.32
CA THR A 16 -3.88 -2.17 2.39
C THR A 16 -3.05 -3.37 1.94
N THR A 17 -2.83 -4.37 2.82
CA THR A 17 -2.22 -5.64 2.43
C THR A 17 -3.07 -6.40 1.42
N ARG A 18 -4.40 -6.47 1.60
CA ARG A 18 -5.31 -7.08 0.61
C ARG A 18 -5.25 -6.36 -0.75
N LYS A 19 -5.13 -5.03 -0.74
CA LYS A 19 -4.91 -4.25 -1.96
C LYS A 19 -3.59 -4.62 -2.62
N LEU A 20 -2.52 -4.78 -1.85
CA LEU A 20 -1.21 -5.19 -2.37
C LEU A 20 -1.26 -6.58 -3.00
N GLU A 21 -1.94 -7.53 -2.36
CA GLU A 21 -2.15 -8.88 -2.90
C GLU A 21 -2.96 -8.85 -4.20
N ALA A 22 -4.03 -8.06 -4.24
CA ALA A 22 -4.81 -7.85 -5.46
C ALA A 22 -3.96 -7.27 -6.59
N VAL A 23 -3.10 -6.27 -6.31
CA VAL A 23 -2.13 -5.77 -7.30
C VAL A 23 -1.16 -6.88 -7.71
N ARG A 24 -0.65 -7.71 -6.80
CA ARG A 24 0.21 -8.83 -7.21
C ARG A 24 -0.50 -9.83 -8.13
N ASN A 25 -1.81 -10.00 -7.97
CA ASN A 25 -2.66 -10.84 -8.80
C ASN A 25 -3.17 -10.16 -10.09
N GLN A 26 -2.60 -9.01 -10.48
CA GLN A 26 -3.01 -8.24 -11.66
C GLN A 26 -4.45 -7.70 -11.61
N GLU A 27 -5.04 -7.59 -10.41
CA GLU A 27 -6.38 -7.05 -10.24
C GLU A 27 -6.39 -5.52 -10.23
N MET A 28 -7.40 -4.92 -10.87
CA MET A 28 -7.47 -3.45 -11.08
C MET A 28 -8.29 -2.67 -10.06
N TRP A 29 -9.05 -3.33 -9.17
CA TRP A 29 -9.85 -2.63 -8.15
C TRP A 29 -9.05 -1.84 -7.09
N PRO A 30 -7.80 -2.19 -6.70
CA PRO A 30 -7.04 -1.41 -5.72
C PRO A 30 -6.37 -0.16 -6.32
N LEU A 31 -6.51 0.05 -7.65
CA LEU A 31 -5.95 1.19 -8.35
C LEU A 31 -6.75 2.47 -8.10
N THR A 32 -6.04 3.57 -7.97
CA THR A 32 -6.63 4.92 -7.98
C THR A 32 -7.16 5.28 -9.38
N GLY A 33 -8.01 6.30 -9.47
CA GLY A 33 -8.55 6.76 -10.76
C GLY A 33 -7.46 7.20 -11.75
N ALA A 34 -6.36 7.75 -11.27
CA ALA A 34 -5.22 8.14 -12.12
C ALA A 34 -4.47 6.91 -12.65
N GLU A 35 -4.17 5.94 -11.79
CA GLU A 35 -3.52 4.67 -12.15
C GLU A 35 -4.38 3.89 -13.14
N ARG A 36 -5.70 3.79 -12.90
CA ARG A 36 -6.64 3.08 -13.78
C ARG A 36 -6.71 3.71 -15.18
N ARG A 37 -6.73 5.04 -15.28
CA ARG A 37 -6.66 5.74 -16.58
C ARG A 37 -5.33 5.49 -17.29
N ALA A 38 -4.23 5.40 -16.55
CA ALA A 38 -2.94 5.07 -17.12
C ALA A 38 -2.91 3.63 -17.68
N VAL A 39 -3.52 2.65 -16.98
CA VAL A 39 -3.63 1.25 -17.46
C VAL A 39 -4.43 1.23 -18.77
N ILE A 40 -5.64 1.82 -18.74
CA ILE A 40 -6.53 1.87 -19.90
C ILE A 40 -5.86 2.57 -21.09
N GLY A 41 -5.21 3.71 -20.85
CA GLY A 41 -4.50 4.45 -21.90
C GLY A 41 -3.34 3.66 -22.51
N ALA A 42 -2.60 2.88 -21.71
CA ALA A 42 -1.53 2.04 -22.21
C ALA A 42 -2.06 0.83 -23.00
N MET A 43 -3.15 0.19 -22.55
CA MET A 43 -3.81 -0.90 -23.30
C MET A 43 -4.38 -0.41 -24.66
N ALA A 44 -5.07 0.74 -24.66
CA ALA A 44 -5.60 1.35 -25.88
C ALA A 44 -4.47 1.79 -26.83
N GLY A 45 -3.38 2.36 -26.30
CA GLY A 45 -2.21 2.74 -27.09
C GLY A 45 -1.44 1.54 -27.67
N GLY A 46 -1.40 0.42 -26.95
CA GLY A 46 -0.78 -0.84 -27.39
C GLY A 46 -1.57 -1.48 -28.54
N SER A 47 -2.87 -1.67 -28.35
CA SER A 47 -3.78 -2.22 -29.39
C SER A 47 -3.78 -1.37 -30.66
N TYR A 48 -3.83 -0.04 -30.53
CA TYR A 48 -3.74 0.86 -31.68
C TYR A 48 -2.43 0.72 -32.47
N ARG A 49 -1.30 0.48 -31.79
CA ARG A 49 -0.02 0.25 -32.46
C ARG A 49 0.04 -1.10 -33.16
N VAL A 50 -0.44 -2.16 -32.51
CA VAL A 50 -0.51 -3.50 -33.10
C VAL A 50 -1.35 -3.46 -34.38
N MET A 51 -2.50 -2.78 -34.36
CA MET A 51 -3.34 -2.58 -35.55
C MET A 51 -2.62 -1.83 -36.68
N ARG A 52 -1.69 -0.92 -36.35
CA ARG A 52 -0.83 -0.23 -37.35
C ARG A 52 0.46 -0.97 -37.67
N GLY A 53 0.60 -2.25 -37.30
CA GLY A 53 1.80 -3.05 -37.54
C GLY A 53 3.03 -2.60 -36.76
N LYS A 54 2.85 -1.82 -35.68
CA LYS A 54 3.93 -1.31 -34.83
C LYS A 54 4.02 -2.12 -33.54
N SER A 55 5.24 -2.31 -33.03
CA SER A 55 5.47 -3.01 -31.76
C SER A 55 4.81 -2.29 -30.56
N PRO A 56 4.11 -3.03 -29.68
CA PRO A 56 3.53 -2.50 -28.45
C PRO A 56 4.56 -2.34 -27.31
N GLY A 57 5.83 -2.73 -27.48
CA GLY A 57 6.79 -2.86 -26.37
C GLY A 57 7.08 -1.59 -25.55
N ARG A 58 6.68 -0.39 -26.00
CA ARG A 58 6.72 0.82 -25.15
C ARG A 58 5.51 0.92 -24.21
N ALA A 59 4.34 0.46 -24.67
CA ALA A 59 3.12 0.42 -23.89
C ALA A 59 3.20 -0.66 -22.81
N GLU A 60 3.76 -1.83 -23.13
CA GLU A 60 4.02 -2.92 -22.18
C GLU A 60 4.97 -2.48 -21.07
N ARG A 61 6.15 -1.95 -21.42
CA ARG A 61 7.08 -1.39 -20.40
C ARG A 61 6.44 -0.33 -19.51
N LYS A 62 5.56 0.50 -20.07
CA LYS A 62 4.83 1.53 -19.29
C LYS A 62 3.81 0.91 -18.33
N LEU A 63 3.19 -0.21 -18.71
CA LEU A 63 2.32 -0.98 -17.81
C LEU A 63 3.14 -1.59 -16.68
N ASP A 64 4.27 -2.23 -16.98
CA ASP A 64 5.14 -2.87 -15.98
C ASP A 64 5.65 -1.86 -14.95
N THR A 65 6.22 -0.73 -15.42
CA THR A 65 6.69 0.34 -14.53
C THR A 65 5.57 0.92 -13.68
N MET A 66 4.34 1.02 -14.21
CA MET A 66 3.22 1.50 -13.42
C MET A 66 2.80 0.46 -12.37
N TRP A 67 2.82 -0.82 -12.71
CA TRP A 67 2.53 -1.89 -11.75
C TRP A 67 3.51 -1.91 -10.58
N GLU A 68 4.80 -1.73 -10.87
CA GLU A 68 5.85 -1.58 -9.86
C GLU A 68 5.63 -0.32 -9.01
N SER A 69 5.26 0.80 -9.64
CA SER A 69 4.96 2.05 -8.94
C SER A 69 3.79 1.91 -7.96
N VAL A 70 2.70 1.23 -8.37
CA VAL A 70 1.53 0.96 -7.52
C VAL A 70 1.93 0.09 -6.33
N GLN A 71 2.69 -0.99 -6.57
CA GLN A 71 3.16 -1.87 -5.50
C GLN A 71 4.03 -1.09 -4.50
N THR A 72 4.93 -0.25 -4.99
CA THR A 72 5.81 0.59 -4.16
C THR A 72 5.00 1.55 -3.30
N ARG A 73 3.98 2.21 -3.86
CA ARG A 73 3.08 3.09 -3.10
C ARG A 73 2.36 2.34 -1.98
N LEU A 74 1.79 1.17 -2.26
CA LEU A 74 1.07 0.37 -1.26
C LEU A 74 2.00 -0.14 -0.16
N ILE A 75 3.22 -0.54 -0.50
CA ILE A 75 4.24 -0.93 0.49
C ILE A 75 4.62 0.25 1.39
N ALA A 76 4.79 1.45 0.81
CA ALA A 76 5.06 2.66 1.58
C ALA A 76 3.91 3.00 2.54
N GLU A 77 2.65 2.90 2.09
CA GLU A 77 1.46 3.10 2.94
C GLU A 77 1.41 2.10 4.10
N ILE A 78 1.65 0.81 3.84
CA ILE A 78 1.70 -0.23 4.89
C ILE A 78 2.79 0.09 5.90
N THR A 79 3.97 0.50 5.42
CA THR A 79 5.12 0.80 6.28
C THR A 79 4.82 2.00 7.18
N ALA A 80 4.20 3.05 6.65
CA ALA A 80 3.77 4.22 7.42
C ALA A 80 2.78 3.84 8.53
N LEU A 81 1.77 3.03 8.23
CA LEU A 81 0.81 2.54 9.22
C LEU A 81 1.46 1.66 10.31
N GLN A 82 2.42 0.82 9.93
CA GLN A 82 3.17 -0.01 10.89
C GLN A 82 4.03 0.85 11.83
N MET A 83 4.66 1.91 11.31
CA MET A 83 5.42 2.86 12.13
C MET A 83 4.52 3.59 13.13
N GLU A 84 3.33 4.04 12.70
CA GLU A 84 2.36 4.68 13.59
C GLU A 84 1.88 3.71 14.69
N ARG A 85 1.57 2.47 14.32
CA ARG A 85 1.21 1.42 15.27
C ARG A 85 2.31 1.21 16.31
N GLN A 86 3.57 1.13 15.86
CA GLN A 86 4.70 0.93 16.76
C GLN A 86 4.87 2.11 17.72
N ARG A 87 4.64 3.34 17.25
CA ARG A 87 4.68 4.54 18.09
C ARG A 87 3.67 4.45 19.24
N ILE A 88 2.41 4.10 18.96
CA ILE A 88 1.37 3.97 20.00
C ILE A 88 1.74 2.88 21.02
N VAL A 89 2.28 1.76 20.55
CA VAL A 89 2.74 0.66 21.43
C VAL A 89 3.89 1.13 22.33
N ASN A 90 4.85 1.87 21.77
CA ASN A 90 5.98 2.39 22.52
C ASN A 90 5.54 3.43 23.58
N GLU A 91 4.62 4.32 23.25
CA GLU A 91 4.04 5.30 24.18
C GLU A 91 3.31 4.61 25.35
N ALA A 92 2.52 3.58 25.07
CA ALA A 92 1.86 2.78 26.10
C ALA A 92 2.86 2.01 26.98
N ALA A 93 3.94 1.48 26.40
CA ALA A 93 5.01 0.80 27.13
C ALA A 93 5.77 1.78 28.06
N ALA A 94 6.08 2.97 27.58
CA ALA A 94 6.72 4.02 28.37
C ALA A 94 5.84 4.46 29.55
N ALA A 95 4.54 4.67 29.33
CA ALA A 95 3.59 5.01 30.40
C ALA A 95 3.49 3.88 31.46
N LYS A 96 3.54 2.62 31.04
CA LYS A 96 3.58 1.47 31.95
C LYS A 96 4.88 1.44 32.77
N ALA A 97 6.02 1.74 32.16
CA ALA A 97 7.32 1.81 32.84
C ALA A 97 7.34 2.94 33.89
N ALA A 98 6.86 4.14 33.54
CA ALA A 98 6.79 5.29 34.45
C ALA A 98 5.88 5.06 35.67
N LYS A 99 4.78 4.30 35.49
CA LYS A 99 3.94 3.89 36.63
C LYS A 99 4.65 2.86 37.52
N LYS A 100 5.43 1.95 36.93
CA LYS A 100 6.19 0.95 37.70
C LYS A 100 7.31 1.62 38.52
N SER A 101 7.93 2.68 38.02
CA SER A 101 8.95 3.43 38.75
C SER A 101 8.42 4.32 39.89
N SER A 102 7.10 4.59 39.93
CA SER A 102 6.45 5.37 41.00
C SER A 102 5.72 4.51 42.04
N GLY A 103 5.59 3.20 41.80
CA GLY A 103 4.80 2.29 42.64
C GLY A 103 5.58 1.14 43.27
N TRP A 104 6.91 1.22 43.32
CA TRP A 104 7.73 0.21 44.00
C TRP A 104 8.86 0.85 44.82
N TRP A 105 8.44 1.53 45.87
CA TRP A 105 9.02 1.50 47.22
C TRP A 105 7.87 1.21 48.18
#